data_AF-A0A402ACT4-F1
#
_entry.id   AF-A0A402ACT4-F1
#
_cell.length_a   1.000
_cell.length_b   1.000
_cell.length_c   1.000
_cell.angle_alpha   90.00
_cell.angle_beta   90.00
_cell.angle_gamma   90.00
#
_symmetry.space_group_name_H-M   'P 1'
#
loop_
_entity.id
_entity.type
_entity.pdbx_description
1 polymer ?
#
loop_
_entity_poly.entity_id
_entity_poly.type
_entity_poly.pdbx_seq_one_letter_code
_entity_poly.pdbx_strand_id
1 'polypeptide(L)' 'MDAIFGRYRARMEEAGLILKHPSGINFDLTPEETLGLLDFITAYRQTLLALQEERDTDPRMVSIVLDKDDKAGGTQPFNP' A
#
# COMPACT_ATOMS: atom_id res chain seq x y z
N MET A 1 -28.36 -5.75 -4.94
CA MET A 1 -27.43 -6.88 -4.64
C MET A 1 -26.74 -6.59 -3.33
N ASP A 2 -26.53 -7.59 -2.46
CA ASP A 2 -25.85 -7.41 -1.18
C ASP A 2 -24.43 -7.97 -1.21
N ALA A 3 -23.49 -7.28 -0.59
CA ALA A 3 -22.11 -7.70 -0.41
C ALA A 3 -21.56 -7.29 0.97
N ILE A 4 -20.45 -7.89 1.39
CA ILE A 4 -19.73 -7.48 2.60
C ILE A 4 -18.38 -6.91 2.19
N PHE A 5 -18.08 -5.69 2.62
CA PHE A 5 -16.82 -5.01 2.37
C PHE A 5 -16.14 -4.68 3.70
N GLY A 6 -15.19 -5.51 4.10
CA GLY A 6 -14.56 -5.44 5.41
C GLY A 6 -15.60 -5.61 6.52
N ARG A 7 -15.86 -4.53 7.28
CA ARG A 7 -16.88 -4.50 8.36
C ARG A 7 -18.23 -3.93 7.92
N TYR A 8 -18.34 -3.46 6.69
CA TYR A 8 -19.55 -2.84 6.18
C TYR A 8 -20.38 -3.84 5.38
N ARG A 9 -21.70 -3.79 5.55
CA ARG A 9 -22.65 -4.42 4.62
C ARG A 9 -22.97 -3.41 3.52
N ALA A 10 -22.69 -3.79 2.28
CA ALA A 10 -22.98 -3.01 1.10
C ALA A 10 -24.27 -3.52 0.45
N ARG A 11 -25.13 -2.59 0.01
CA ARG A 11 -26.34 -2.88 -0.74
C ARG A 11 -26.45 -1.92 -1.92
N MET A 12 -26.51 -2.48 -3.12
CA MET A 12 -26.76 -1.73 -4.34
C MET A 12 -28.26 -1.64 -4.60
N GLU A 13 -28.74 -0.42 -4.82
CA GLU A 13 -30.13 -0.06 -5.12
C GLU A 13 -30.17 0.83 -6.39
N GLU A 14 -31.33 1.07 -6.97
CA GLU A 14 -31.47 1.94 -8.15
C GLU A 14 -31.00 3.37 -7.88
N ALA A 15 -31.15 3.83 -6.64
CA ALA A 15 -30.76 5.17 -6.20
C ALA A 15 -29.26 5.31 -5.87
N GLY A 16 -28.49 4.22 -5.85
CA GLY A 16 -27.06 4.25 -5.53
C GLY A 16 -26.57 3.11 -4.63
N LEU A 17 -25.59 3.40 -3.76
CA LEU A 17 -24.93 2.43 -2.91
C LEU A 17 -25.11 2.77 -1.44
N ILE A 18 -25.63 1.82 -0.67
CA ILE A 18 -25.75 1.94 0.78
C ILE A 18 -24.65 1.12 1.46
N LEU A 19 -23.88 1.75 2.35
CA LEU A 19 -22.89 1.10 3.21
C LEU A 19 -23.31 1.20 4.67
N LYS A 20 -23.55 0.06 5.33
CA LYS A 20 -23.97 0.01 6.73
C LYS A 20 -22.89 -0.61 7.60
N HIS A 21 -22.45 0.12 8.62
CA HIS A 21 -21.57 -0.39 9.67
C HIS A 21 -22.40 -0.99 10.83
N PRO A 22 -21.95 -2.09 11.47
CA PRO A 22 -22.60 -2.67 12.64
C PRO A 22 -22.79 -1.73 13.82
N SER A 23 -21.98 -0.67 13.93
CA SER A 23 -22.14 0.37 14.97
C SER A 23 -23.25 1.38 14.70
N GLY A 24 -24.00 1.23 13.60
CA GLY A 24 -25.10 2.11 13.22
C GLY A 24 -24.73 3.27 12.30
N ILE A 25 -23.48 3.38 11.86
CA ILE A 25 -23.06 4.37 10.85
C ILE A 25 -23.52 3.89 9.48
N ASN A 26 -24.23 4.74 8.75
CA ASN A 26 -24.68 4.44 7.38
C ASN A 26 -24.20 5.55 6.43
N PHE A 27 -23.79 5.15 5.24
CA PHE A 27 -23.51 6.04 4.12
C PHE A 27 -24.45 5.69 2.98
N ASP A 28 -25.23 6.67 2.55
CA ASP A 28 -26.10 6.57 1.38
C ASP A 28 -25.42 7.38 0.27
N LEU A 29 -24.78 6.67 -0.66
CA LEU A 29 -24.03 7.28 -1.75
C LEU A 29 -24.90 7.37 -2.99
N THR A 30 -24.92 8.54 -3.62
CA THR A 30 -25.54 8.68 -4.95
C THR A 30 -24.75 7.88 -6.00
N PRO A 31 -25.29 7.69 -7.22
CA PRO A 31 -24.55 7.04 -8.29
C PRO A 31 -23.23 7.76 -8.62
N GLU A 32 -23.22 9.10 -8.61
CA GLU A 32 -22.02 9.90 -8.87
C GLU A 32 -20.97 9.74 -7.77
N GLU A 33 -21.39 9.76 -6.50
CA GLU A 33 -20.48 9.53 -5.37
C GLU A 33 -19.93 8.10 -5.37
N THR A 34 -20.74 7.13 -5.79
CA THR A 34 -20.32 5.73 -5.93
C THR A 34 -19.25 5.57 -7.01
N LEU A 35 -19.38 6.28 -8.14
CA LEU A 35 -18.34 6.33 -9.17
C LEU A 35 -17.06 6.99 -8.64
N GLY A 36 -17.18 8.11 -7.92
CA GLY A 36 -16.03 8.75 -7.28
C GLY A 36 -15.33 7.84 -6.26
N LEU A 37 -16.08 7.03 -5.50
CA LEU A 37 -15.51 6.04 -4.59
C LEU A 37 -14.74 4.94 -5.35
N LEU A 38 -15.26 4.48 -6.50
CA LEU A 38 -14.57 3.51 -7.34
C LEU A 38 -13.25 4.07 -7.87
N ASP A 39 -13.25 5.32 -8.32
CA ASP A 39 -12.04 6.01 -8.79
C ASP A 39 -10.99 6.11 -7.68
N PHE A 40 -11.43 6.52 -6.47
CA PHE A 40 -10.56 6.59 -5.30
C PHE A 40 -9.95 5.23 -4.94
N ILE A 41 -10.76 4.16 -4.88
CA ILE A 41 -10.28 2.81 -4.58
C ILE A 41 -9.28 2.33 -5.64
N THR A 42 -9.53 2.66 -6.90
CA THR A 42 -8.65 2.30 -8.03
C THR A 42 -7.30 2.99 -7.91
N ALA A 43 -7.29 4.31 -7.66
CA ALA A 43 -6.06 5.07 -7.43
C ALA A 43 -5.29 4.54 -6.21
N TYR A 44 -5.98 4.29 -5.10
CA TYR A 44 -5.36 3.76 -3.88
C TYR A 44 -4.74 2.38 -4.11
N ARG A 45 -5.39 1.50 -4.87
CA ARG A 45 -4.83 0.20 -5.25
C ARG A 45 -3.51 0.37 -6.02
N GLN A 46 -3.46 1.28 -6.99
CA GLN A 46 -2.24 1.55 -7.75
C GLN A 46 -1.11 2.03 -6.83
N THR A 47 -1.42 2.93 -5.89
CA THR A 47 -0.45 3.37 -4.87
C THR A 47 0.05 2.22 -4.01
N LEU A 48 -0.84 1.32 -3.56
CA LEU A 48 -0.44 0.16 -2.76
C LEU A 48 0.48 -0.81 -3.53
N LEU A 49 0.22 -1.01 -4.82
CA LEU A 49 1.08 -1.84 -5.67
C LEU A 49 2.47 -1.23 -5.85
N ALA A 50 2.55 0.07 -6.12
CA ALA A 50 3.83 0.79 -6.22
C ALA A 50 4.64 0.70 -4.92
N LEU A 51 3.97 0.82 -3.76
CA LEU A 51 4.62 0.65 -2.45
C LEU A 51 5.09 -0.79 -2.18
N GLN A 52 4.48 -1.80 -2.81
CA GLN A 52 4.95 -3.18 -2.73
C GLN A 52 6.18 -3.39 -3.62
N GLU A 53 6.20 -2.83 -4.82
CA GLU A 53 7.37 -2.88 -5.72
C GLU A 53 8.61 -2.17 -5.13
N GLU A 54 8.42 -1.07 -4.39
CA GLU A 54 9.53 -0.41 -3.67
C GLU A 54 10.03 -1.21 -2.45
N ARG A 55 9.22 -2.12 -1.89
CA ARG A 55 9.59 -2.95 -0.73
C ARG A 55 10.36 -4.21 -1.10
N ASP A 56 10.25 -4.67 -2.34
CA ASP A 56 11.20 -5.63 -2.88
C ASP A 56 12.52 -4.89 -3.05
N THR A 57 13.37 -5.01 -2.03
CA THR A 57 14.80 -4.68 -2.15
C THR A 57 15.27 -5.45 -3.38
N ASP A 58 15.62 -4.74 -4.45
CA ASP A 58 16.10 -5.36 -5.68
C ASP A 58 17.11 -6.45 -5.29
N PRO A 59 16.91 -7.74 -5.64
CA PRO A 59 17.88 -8.78 -5.33
C PRO A 59 19.25 -8.54 -6.00
N ARG A 60 19.35 -7.55 -6.90
CA ARG A 60 20.58 -7.04 -7.51
C ARG A 60 21.19 -5.85 -6.77
N MET A 61 20.53 -5.30 -5.75
CA MET A 61 21.13 -4.29 -4.88
C MET A 61 22.21 -4.99 -4.03
N VAL A 62 23.45 -4.82 -4.46
CA VAL A 62 24.64 -5.34 -3.78
C VAL A 62 24.61 -4.91 -2.33
N SER A 63 24.60 -5.90 -1.43
CA SER A 63 24.72 -5.68 0.00
C SER A 63 26.04 -4.97 0.29
N ILE A 64 25.99 -3.71 0.69
CA ILE A 64 27.14 -3.01 1.24
C ILE A 64 27.21 -3.40 2.71
N VAL A 65 27.98 -4.44 3.02
CA VAL A 65 28.36 -4.77 4.39
C VAL A 65 29.32 -3.69 4.86
N LEU A 66 28.82 -2.76 5.68
CA LEU A 66 29.67 -1.81 6.39
C LEU A 66 30.32 -2.58 7.55
N ASP A 67 31.53 -3.05 7.32
CA ASP A 67 32.35 -3.64 8.38
C ASP A 67 32.65 -2.55 9.41
N LYS A 68 32.08 -2.73 10.59
CA LYS A 68 32.17 -1.77 11.68
C LYS A 68 33.22 -2.31 12.62
N ASP A 69 34.48 -2.12 12.28
CA ASP A 69 35.53 -2.15 13.29
C ASP A 69 36.63 -1.10 13.09
N ASP A 70 36.90 -0.50 14.23
CA ASP A 70 37.72 0.66 14.53
C ASP A 70 39.23 0.43 14.34
N LYS A 71 39.89 1.50 13.90
CA LYS A 71 41.25 1.96 14.24
C LYS A 71 42.45 0.99 14.18
N ALA A 72 43.44 1.52 13.45
CA ALA A 72 44.87 1.59 13.75
C ALA A 72 45.79 0.49 13.19
N GLY A 73 46.76 0.93 12.36
CA GLY A 73 48.12 0.39 12.41
C GLY A 73 48.74 -0.08 11.08
N GLY A 74 49.59 0.77 10.49
CA GLY A 74 50.96 0.37 10.13
C GLY A 74 51.24 -0.43 8.84
N THR A 75 51.83 0.28 7.89
CA THR A 75 52.96 -0.11 7.00
C THR A 75 52.77 -1.15 5.87
N GLN A 76 52.82 -0.59 4.66
CA GLN A 76 53.26 -1.11 3.35
C GLN A 76 54.59 -1.94 3.40
N PRO A 77 55.01 -2.70 2.35
CA PRO A 77 55.04 -2.20 0.97
C PRO A 77 54.74 -3.14 -0.21
N PHE A 78 54.45 -2.43 -1.30
CA PHE A 78 54.33 -2.82 -2.70
C PHE A 78 55.73 -3.19 -3.26
N ASN A 79 55.80 -4.13 -4.21
CA ASN A 79 56.99 -4.36 -5.04
C ASN A 79 56.55 -4.53 -6.51
N PRO A 80 57.35 -4.05 -7.48
CA PRO A 80 56.90 -3.50 -8.77
C PRO A 80 56.45 -4.53 -9.82
#